data_AF-A0A7K5H628-F1
#
_entry.id   AF-A0A7K5H628-F1
#
_cell.length_a   1.000
_cell.length_b   1.000
_cell.length_c   1.000
_cell.angle_alpha   90.00
_cell.angle_beta   90.00
_cell.angle_gamma   90.00
#
_symmetry.space_group_name_H-M   'P 1'
#
loop_
_entity.id
_entity.type
_entity.pdbx_description
1 polymer ?
#
loop_
_entity_poly.entity_id
_entity_poly.type
_entity_poly.pdbx_seq_one_letter_code
_entity_poly.pdbx_strand_id
1 'polypeptide(L)'
;ELGPSVTLLAHITNRNFSEDMGDTSSNAYRGFVDEFSRTMDRIYHNVTGYSGIRVLTLTRGSVVVNYKVLLHPLAGDTSLDHRAQELLEAANATAQPQNCSHSAEGLCFNTSSSRAAHAEELNATELCRKYTPVNFSRYYYPYRVQNSLLCVTNCTLNVPGSINCNGG
;
A
#
# COMPACT_ATOMS: atom_id res chain seq x y z
N GLU A 1 -5.15 -6.95 0.74
CA GLU A 1 -5.85 -5.77 1.32
C GLU A 1 -5.90 -5.79 2.85
N LEU A 2 -4.98 -6.49 3.53
CA LEU A 2 -4.95 -6.52 5.01
C LEU A 2 -3.57 -6.16 5.56
N GLY A 3 -2.61 -5.85 4.68
CA GLY A 3 -1.23 -5.46 4.98
C GLY A 3 -1.13 -3.98 5.38
N PRO A 4 -0.02 -3.55 6.03
CA PRO A 4 0.23 -2.14 6.28
C PRO A 4 0.23 -1.35 4.97
N SER A 5 -0.29 -0.13 5.00
CA SER A 5 -0.29 0.73 3.83
C SER A 5 -0.14 2.20 4.20
N VAL A 6 0.43 2.99 3.29
CA VAL A 6 0.55 4.44 3.46
C VAL A 6 -0.19 5.10 2.30
N THR A 7 -1.11 6.00 2.63
CA THR A 7 -1.84 6.78 1.63
C THR A 7 -1.05 8.04 1.31
N LEU A 8 -0.74 8.22 0.02
CA LEU A 8 0.02 9.34 -0.51
C LEU A 8 -0.80 10.06 -1.60
N LEU A 9 -0.48 11.33 -1.79
CA LEU A 9 -0.92 12.12 -2.94
C LEU A 9 0.24 12.31 -3.91
N ALA A 10 -0.02 12.30 -5.22
CA ALA A 10 0.96 12.67 -6.24
C ALA A 10 0.32 13.63 -7.25
N HIS A 11 1.03 14.68 -7.63
CA HIS A 11 0.57 15.63 -8.63
C HIS A 11 1.35 15.46 -9.93
N ILE A 12 0.66 15.07 -11.00
CA ILE A 12 1.24 14.87 -12.33
C ILE A 12 1.14 16.14 -13.15
N THR A 13 2.27 16.67 -13.61
CA THR A 13 2.35 17.99 -14.26
C THR A 13 2.28 17.93 -15.78
N ASN A 14 2.65 16.81 -16.39
CA ASN A 14 2.72 16.64 -17.85
C ASN A 14 1.51 15.87 -18.44
N ARG A 15 0.43 15.71 -17.68
CA ARG A 15 -0.81 15.04 -18.09
C ARG A 15 -2.02 15.85 -17.67
N ASN A 16 -3.01 15.91 -18.56
CA ASN A 16 -4.30 16.54 -18.28
C ASN A 16 -5.33 15.48 -17.91
N PHE A 17 -6.18 15.79 -16.94
CA PHE A 17 -7.31 14.96 -16.59
C PHE A 17 -8.36 14.97 -17.72
N SER A 18 -8.75 13.81 -18.24
CA SER A 18 -9.93 13.67 -19.10
C SER A 18 -11.14 13.21 -18.30
N GLU A 19 -12.36 13.50 -18.77
CA GLU A 19 -13.58 13.08 -18.05
C GLU A 19 -13.68 11.56 -17.89
N ASP A 20 -13.22 10.81 -18.89
CA ASP A 20 -13.17 9.34 -18.84
C ASP A 20 -12.27 8.82 -17.72
N MET A 21 -11.28 9.58 -17.27
CA MET A 21 -10.45 9.22 -16.10
C MET A 21 -11.23 9.32 -14.77
N GLY A 22 -12.44 9.88 -14.77
CA GLY A 22 -13.36 9.79 -13.65
C GLY A 22 -14.10 8.45 -13.55
N ASP A 23 -14.14 7.68 -14.64
CA ASP A 23 -14.78 6.37 -14.70
C ASP A 23 -13.74 5.25 -14.59
N THR A 24 -13.75 4.54 -13.46
CA THR A 24 -12.85 3.41 -13.18
C THR A 24 -12.95 2.25 -14.20
N SER A 25 -14.06 2.20 -14.95
CA SER A 25 -14.30 1.20 -15.99
C SER A 25 -13.86 1.65 -17.39
N SER A 26 -13.35 2.88 -17.54
CA SER A 26 -12.89 3.39 -18.82
C SER A 26 -11.49 2.90 -19.18
N ASN A 27 -11.18 2.89 -20.49
CA ASN A 27 -9.83 2.60 -20.95
C ASN A 27 -8.83 3.70 -20.58
N ALA A 28 -9.30 4.96 -20.50
CA ALA A 28 -8.47 6.09 -20.10
C ALA A 28 -7.99 5.95 -18.65
N TYR A 29 -8.90 5.58 -17.73
CA TYR A 29 -8.55 5.31 -16.34
C TYR A 29 -7.58 4.15 -16.23
N ARG A 30 -7.90 2.99 -16.83
CA ARG A 30 -7.04 1.79 -16.77
C ARG A 30 -5.65 2.06 -17.32
N GLY A 31 -5.55 2.67 -18.50
CA GLY A 31 -4.27 2.99 -19.12
C GLY A 31 -3.41 3.93 -18.27
N PHE A 32 -4.03 4.94 -17.66
CA PHE A 32 -3.33 5.83 -16.74
C PHE A 32 -2.88 5.11 -15.47
N VAL A 33 -3.74 4.31 -14.84
CA VAL A 33 -3.41 3.54 -13.64
C VAL A 33 -2.27 2.56 -13.91
N ASP A 34 -2.24 1.93 -15.09
CA ASP A 34 -1.16 1.00 -15.47
C ASP A 34 0.18 1.73 -15.70
N GLU A 35 0.17 2.91 -16.31
CA GLU A 35 1.37 3.76 -16.45
C GLU A 35 1.86 4.26 -15.09
N PHE A 36 0.95 4.74 -14.25
CA PHE A 36 1.24 5.25 -12.92
C PHE A 36 1.81 4.16 -12.01
N SER A 37 1.21 2.97 -12.01
CA SER A 37 1.68 1.82 -11.20
C SER A 37 3.10 1.40 -11.59
N ARG A 38 3.38 1.24 -12.90
CA ARG A 38 4.73 0.93 -13.38
C ARG A 38 5.75 2.01 -13.02
N THR A 39 5.33 3.26 -12.99
CA THR A 39 6.19 4.37 -12.57
C THR A 39 6.50 4.29 -11.08
N MET A 40 5.49 4.07 -10.24
CA MET A 40 5.67 3.92 -8.79
C MET A 40 6.47 2.68 -8.41
N ASP A 41 6.33 1.57 -9.14
CA ASP A 41 7.16 0.37 -8.93
C ASP A 41 8.65 0.69 -9.11
N ARG A 42 9.01 1.55 -10.07
CA ARG A 42 10.39 2.00 -10.28
C ARG A 42 10.85 2.94 -9.17
N ILE A 43 9.98 3.82 -8.68
CA ILE A 43 10.31 4.77 -7.60
C ILE A 43 10.56 4.02 -6.29
N TYR A 44 9.68 3.07 -5.95
CA TYR A 44 9.69 2.38 -4.66
C TYR A 44 10.43 1.04 -4.65
N HIS A 45 11.08 0.64 -5.76
CA HIS A 45 11.74 -0.68 -5.85
C HIS A 45 12.77 -0.95 -4.74
N ASN A 46 13.43 0.09 -4.22
CA ASN A 46 14.42 -0.02 -3.14
C ASN A 46 13.82 0.18 -1.74
N VAL A 47 12.53 0.47 -1.62
CA VAL A 47 11.88 0.64 -0.32
C VAL A 47 11.57 -0.73 0.25
N THR A 48 12.09 -0.99 1.46
CA THR A 48 12.00 -2.31 2.08
C THR A 48 10.54 -2.70 2.36
N GLY A 49 10.17 -3.87 1.85
CA GLY A 49 8.83 -4.40 2.00
C GLY A 49 7.79 -3.72 1.10
N TYR A 50 8.16 -2.93 0.10
CA TYR A 50 7.23 -2.50 -0.95
C TYR A 50 6.61 -3.71 -1.67
N SER A 51 5.30 -3.65 -1.96
CA SER A 51 4.58 -4.73 -2.65
C SER A 51 3.71 -4.27 -3.82
N GLY A 52 3.56 -2.96 -4.00
CA GLY A 52 2.76 -2.38 -5.08
C GLY A 52 2.01 -1.14 -4.63
N ILE A 53 1.16 -0.63 -5.51
CA ILE A 53 0.25 0.47 -5.19
C ILE A 53 -1.20 0.14 -5.53
N ARG A 54 -2.12 0.95 -5.00
CA ARG A 54 -3.51 1.01 -5.45
C ARG A 54 -3.98 2.45 -5.61
N VAL A 55 -4.38 2.82 -6.82
CA VAL A 55 -5.03 4.11 -7.06
C VAL A 55 -6.42 4.11 -6.43
N LEU A 56 -6.70 5.13 -5.61
CA LEU A 56 -8.00 5.33 -4.96
C LEU A 56 -8.87 6.26 -5.80
N THR A 57 -8.34 7.44 -6.14
CA THR A 57 -9.06 8.45 -6.92
C THR A 57 -8.11 9.24 -7.81
N LEU A 58 -8.66 9.73 -8.93
CA LEU A 58 -8.04 10.71 -9.81
C LEU A 58 -8.92 11.96 -9.78
N THR A 59 -8.34 13.14 -9.59
CA THR A 59 -9.12 14.39 -9.53
C THR A 59 -8.67 15.41 -10.58
N ARG A 60 -9.61 16.30 -10.94
CA ARG A 60 -9.46 17.34 -11.97
C ARG A 60 -8.35 18.35 -11.63
N GLY A 61 -7.63 18.78 -12.66
CA GLY A 61 -6.44 19.64 -12.59
C GLY A 61 -5.30 19.03 -13.42
N SER A 62 -4.06 19.47 -13.19
CA SER A 62 -2.91 18.57 -13.37
C SER A 62 -3.18 17.32 -12.53
N VAL A 63 -3.17 16.13 -13.15
CA VAL A 63 -3.81 14.92 -12.58
C VAL A 63 -3.29 14.68 -11.15
N VAL A 64 -4.17 14.82 -10.16
CA VAL A 64 -3.84 14.48 -8.77
C VAL A 64 -4.28 13.05 -8.52
N VAL A 65 -3.32 12.22 -8.11
CA VAL A 65 -3.50 10.82 -7.84
C VAL A 65 -3.47 10.60 -6.34
N ASN A 66 -4.60 10.15 -5.79
CA ASN A 66 -4.66 9.64 -4.42
C ASN A 66 -4.48 8.12 -4.47
N TYR A 67 -3.47 7.59 -3.79
CA TYR A 67 -3.12 6.18 -3.88
C TYR A 67 -2.58 5.62 -2.57
N LYS A 68 -2.74 4.32 -2.39
CA LYS A 68 -2.12 3.55 -1.32
C LYS A 68 -0.84 2.92 -1.81
N VAL A 69 0.23 3.05 -1.05
CA VAL A 69 1.41 2.19 -1.15
C VAL A 69 1.18 0.98 -0.27
N LEU A 70 1.21 -0.20 -0.89
CA LEU A 70 1.05 -1.48 -0.21
C LEU A 70 2.41 -1.96 0.27
N LEU A 71 2.44 -2.40 1.52
CA LEU A 71 3.65 -2.84 2.18
C LEU A 71 3.46 -4.24 2.77
N HIS A 72 4.49 -5.06 2.67
CA HIS A 72 4.59 -6.29 3.45
C HIS A 72 4.84 -5.93 4.93
N PRO A 73 4.27 -6.70 5.87
CA PRO A 73 4.67 -6.64 7.27
C PRO A 73 6.16 -6.95 7.40
N LEU A 74 6.90 -6.06 8.04
CA LEU A 74 8.29 -6.32 8.40
C LEU A 74 8.35 -6.85 9.84
N ALA A 75 9.42 -7.58 10.11
CA ALA A 75 9.72 -8.06 11.43
C ALA A 75 10.29 -6.96 12.31
N GLY A 76 9.92 -6.97 13.60
CA GLY A 76 10.31 -5.92 14.55
C GLY A 76 9.37 -4.71 14.53
N ASP A 77 9.64 -3.75 15.42
CA ASP A 77 8.87 -2.52 15.55
C ASP A 77 9.36 -1.49 14.52
N THR A 78 8.98 -1.68 13.25
CA THR A 78 9.16 -0.64 12.24
C THR A 78 7.92 0.24 12.24
N SER A 79 7.98 1.36 12.97
CA SER A 79 6.92 2.37 12.99
C SER A 79 6.50 2.72 11.55
N LEU A 80 5.18 2.74 11.30
CA LEU A 80 4.67 3.13 9.99
C LEU A 80 5.01 4.58 9.63
N ASP A 81 5.25 5.43 10.62
CA ASP A 81 5.70 6.80 10.37
C ASP A 81 7.09 6.81 9.74
N HIS A 82 8.00 5.93 10.19
CA HIS A 82 9.33 5.77 9.58
C HIS A 82 9.21 5.26 8.14
N ARG A 83 8.32 4.30 7.91
CA ARG A 83 8.09 3.75 6.56
C ARG A 83 7.46 4.79 5.63
N ALA A 84 6.54 5.61 6.15
CA ALA A 84 5.98 6.72 5.40
C ALA A 84 7.05 7.75 5.02
N GLN A 85 8.00 8.01 5.92
CA GLN A 85 9.12 8.91 5.67
C GLN A 85 10.06 8.36 4.58
N GLU A 86 10.42 7.08 4.61
CA GLU A 86 11.22 6.43 3.56
C GLU A 86 10.56 6.54 2.17
N LEU A 87 9.22 6.37 2.11
CA LEU A 87 8.46 6.51 0.87
C LEU A 87 8.49 7.95 0.35
N LEU A 88 8.34 8.94 1.23
CA LEU A 88 8.43 10.35 0.85
C LEU A 88 9.82 10.72 0.35
N GLU A 89 10.87 10.19 0.98
CA GLU A 89 12.25 10.39 0.55
C GLU A 89 12.53 9.75 -0.81
N ALA A 90 12.07 8.53 -1.05
CA ALA A 90 12.19 7.87 -2.35
C ALA A 90 11.46 8.65 -3.47
N ALA A 91 10.26 9.13 -3.18
CA ALA A 91 9.49 9.95 -4.12
C ALA A 91 10.21 11.27 -4.46
N ASN A 92 10.83 11.91 -3.46
CA ASN A 92 11.53 13.18 -3.63
C ASN A 92 12.92 13.02 -4.28
N ALA A 93 13.59 11.90 -4.04
CA ALA A 93 14.92 11.60 -4.60
C ALA A 93 14.89 11.17 -6.07
N THR A 94 13.70 10.87 -6.61
CA THR A 94 13.58 10.39 -7.99
C THR A 94 13.93 11.49 -9.00
N ALA A 95 14.96 11.23 -9.81
CA ALA A 95 15.29 12.06 -10.95
C ALA A 95 14.12 12.07 -11.94
N GLN A 96 13.55 13.26 -12.16
CA GLN A 96 12.47 13.43 -13.12
C GLN A 96 12.97 13.20 -14.55
N PRO A 97 12.09 12.85 -15.50
CA PRO A 97 12.44 12.86 -16.92
C PRO A 97 13.12 14.18 -17.30
N GLN A 98 14.22 14.13 -18.05
CA GLN A 98 15.04 15.31 -18.40
C GLN A 98 14.28 16.40 -19.16
N ASN A 99 13.07 16.10 -19.66
CA ASN A 99 12.27 17.03 -20.45
C ASN A 99 10.80 16.89 -20.09
N CYS A 100 10.37 17.46 -18.95
CA CYS A 100 8.99 17.43 -18.46
C CYS A 100 8.03 18.35 -19.23
N SER A 101 8.07 18.27 -20.56
CA SER A 101 7.08 18.85 -21.45
C SER A 101 5.88 17.91 -21.64
N HIS A 102 4.81 18.39 -22.29
CA HIS A 102 3.63 17.57 -22.58
C HIS A 102 3.92 16.29 -23.38
N SER A 103 5.05 16.22 -24.08
CA SER A 103 5.46 15.09 -24.92
C SER A 103 6.48 14.15 -24.24
N ALA A 104 6.75 14.32 -22.95
CA ALA A 104 7.71 13.48 -22.25
C ALA A 104 7.22 12.02 -22.21
N GLU A 105 8.13 11.08 -22.53
CA GLU A 105 7.92 9.68 -22.19
C GLU A 105 7.94 9.53 -20.67
N GLY A 106 6.86 8.99 -20.10
CA GLY A 106 6.66 8.83 -18.65
C GLY A 106 5.96 10.00 -17.96
N LEU A 107 5.73 9.82 -16.65
CA LEU A 107 5.00 10.76 -15.81
C LEU A 107 5.96 11.72 -15.09
N CYS A 108 5.64 13.02 -15.13
CA CYS A 108 6.35 14.05 -14.41
C CYS A 108 5.60 14.43 -13.14
N PHE A 109 6.30 14.45 -12.03
CA PHE A 109 5.75 14.74 -10.72
C PHE A 109 6.03 16.18 -10.33
N ASN A 110 5.30 16.72 -9.36
CA ASN A 110 5.76 17.88 -8.62
C ASN A 110 6.47 17.41 -7.34
N THR A 111 7.79 17.64 -7.24
CA THR A 111 8.67 17.20 -6.13
C THR A 111 8.28 17.75 -4.75
N SER A 112 7.37 18.73 -4.68
CA SER A 112 6.90 19.32 -3.42
C SER A 112 5.47 18.93 -3.04
N SER A 113 4.86 18.02 -3.82
CA SER A 113 3.41 17.70 -3.71
C SER A 113 3.11 16.36 -3.06
N SER A 114 4.08 15.45 -2.93
CA SER A 114 3.85 14.17 -2.26
C SER A 114 3.73 14.39 -0.77
N ARG A 115 2.52 14.18 -0.25
CA ARG A 115 2.20 14.27 1.17
C ARG A 115 1.63 12.95 1.63
N ALA A 116 2.14 12.44 2.75
CA ALA A 116 1.49 11.36 3.46
C ALA A 116 0.20 11.88 4.09
N ALA A 117 -0.92 11.29 3.69
CA ALA A 117 -2.24 11.66 4.18
C ALA A 117 -2.62 10.81 5.40
N HIS A 118 -2.28 9.52 5.38
CA HIS A 118 -2.64 8.59 6.44
C HIS A 118 -1.80 7.30 6.36
N ALA A 119 -1.32 6.81 7.50
CA ALA A 119 -0.71 5.49 7.63
C ALA A 119 -1.71 4.51 8.28
N GLU A 120 -1.92 3.36 7.64
CA GLU A 120 -2.86 2.33 8.09
C GLU A 120 -2.10 1.08 8.53
N GLU A 121 -2.31 0.68 9.78
CA GLU A 121 -1.69 -0.51 10.37
C GLU A 121 -2.31 -1.82 9.87
N LEU A 122 -1.50 -2.88 9.94
CA LEU A 122 -1.95 -4.25 9.73
C LEU A 122 -3.08 -4.60 10.70
N ASN A 123 -4.30 -4.80 10.20
CA ASN A 123 -5.36 -5.43 10.99
C ASN A 123 -5.10 -6.93 11.07
N ALA A 124 -4.16 -7.30 11.94
CA ALA A 124 -3.67 -8.66 12.09
C ALA A 124 -4.79 -9.65 12.49
N THR A 125 -5.81 -9.17 13.19
CA THR A 125 -6.99 -9.95 13.54
C THR A 125 -7.86 -10.27 12.33
N GLU A 126 -8.18 -9.29 11.49
CA GLU A 126 -8.91 -9.53 10.24
C GLU A 126 -8.09 -10.38 9.25
N LEU A 127 -6.77 -10.19 9.21
CA LEU A 127 -5.87 -11.05 8.45
C LEU A 127 -6.03 -12.51 8.85
N CYS A 128 -5.93 -12.80 10.14
CA CYS A 128 -6.09 -14.16 10.63
C CYS A 128 -7.49 -14.72 10.37
N ARG A 129 -8.54 -13.90 10.49
CA ARG A 129 -9.92 -14.33 10.21
C ARG A 129 -10.16 -14.63 8.73
N LYS A 130 -9.53 -13.88 7.83
CA LYS A 130 -9.73 -14.05 6.37
C LYS A 130 -9.05 -15.31 5.82
N TYR A 131 -7.87 -15.65 6.31
CA TYR A 131 -7.05 -16.74 5.78
C TYR A 131 -7.20 -18.07 6.52
N THR A 132 -8.20 -18.18 7.39
CA THR A 132 -8.49 -19.41 8.16
C THR A 132 -9.84 -20.01 7.75
N PRO A 133 -10.12 -21.27 8.09
CA PRO A 133 -11.38 -21.90 7.73
C PRO A 133 -12.57 -21.09 8.22
N VAL A 134 -13.54 -20.81 7.33
CA VAL A 134 -14.65 -19.87 7.57
C VAL A 134 -15.40 -20.18 8.87
N ASN A 135 -15.67 -21.46 9.13
CA ASN A 135 -16.39 -21.93 10.32
C ASN A 135 -15.68 -21.62 11.65
N PHE A 136 -14.36 -21.42 11.59
CA PHE A 136 -13.53 -21.17 12.76
C PHE A 136 -12.88 -19.79 12.76
N SER A 137 -13.06 -19.01 11.69
CA SER A 137 -12.44 -17.69 11.51
C SER A 137 -12.50 -16.83 12.77
N ARG A 138 -13.67 -16.73 13.42
CA ARG A 138 -13.88 -15.95 14.64
C ARG A 138 -12.98 -16.32 15.83
N TYR A 139 -12.46 -17.54 15.88
CA TYR A 139 -11.58 -18.03 16.95
C TYR A 139 -10.10 -17.77 16.70
N TYR A 140 -9.74 -17.39 15.47
CA TYR A 140 -8.37 -17.05 15.14
C TYR A 140 -8.05 -15.62 15.52
N TYR A 141 -6.90 -15.45 16.17
CA TYR A 141 -6.33 -14.17 16.56
C TYR A 141 -4.82 -14.14 16.28
N PRO A 142 -4.24 -12.94 16.15
CA PRO A 142 -2.83 -12.82 15.82
C PRO A 142 -1.94 -13.08 17.04
N TYR A 143 -0.90 -13.87 16.85
CA TYR A 143 0.17 -14.07 17.81
C TYR A 143 1.50 -13.72 17.15
N ARG A 144 2.15 -12.66 17.68
CA ARG A 144 3.42 -12.18 17.16
C ARG A 144 4.57 -12.98 17.77
N VAL A 145 5.43 -13.53 16.93
CA VAL A 145 6.63 -14.26 17.33
C VAL A 145 7.81 -13.64 16.62
N GLN A 146 8.75 -13.02 17.36
CA GLN A 146 9.99 -12.40 16.85
C GLN A 146 9.83 -11.63 15.52
N ASN A 147 9.87 -12.35 14.39
CA ASN A 147 9.84 -11.82 13.03
C ASN A 147 8.60 -12.25 12.20
N SER A 148 7.58 -12.84 12.81
CA SER A 148 6.43 -13.43 12.10
C SER A 148 5.12 -13.27 12.85
N LEU A 149 4.03 -13.25 12.09
CA LEU A 149 2.67 -13.29 12.61
C LEU A 149 2.10 -14.69 12.43
N LEU A 150 1.77 -15.35 13.52
CA LEU A 150 1.03 -16.61 13.50
C LEU A 150 -0.45 -16.35 13.77
N CYS A 151 -1.32 -16.99 12.99
CA CYS A 151 -2.74 -17.00 13.26
C CYS A 151 -3.07 -18.22 14.10
N VAL A 152 -3.36 -17.98 15.38
CA VAL A 152 -3.54 -19.03 16.38
C VAL A 152 -4.94 -18.96 16.96
N THR A 153 -5.32 -20.02 17.68
CA THR A 153 -6.55 -20.06 18.47
C THR A 153 -6.19 -20.31 19.93
N ASN A 154 -7.18 -20.24 20.83
CA ASN A 154 -6.95 -20.63 22.23
C ASN A 154 -6.51 -22.11 22.35
N CYS A 155 -6.75 -22.94 21.33
CA CYS A 155 -6.34 -24.33 21.32
C CYS A 155 -4.88 -24.54 20.86
N THR A 156 -4.20 -23.50 20.39
CA THR A 156 -2.85 -23.63 19.85
C THR A 156 -1.85 -23.84 20.98
N LEU A 157 -1.17 -24.98 20.95
CA LEU A 157 -0.15 -25.35 21.94
C LEU A 157 1.02 -24.34 21.93
N ASN A 158 1.65 -24.17 23.10
CA ASN A 158 2.81 -23.30 23.31
C ASN A 158 2.54 -21.80 23.09
N VAL A 159 1.28 -21.38 23.10
CA VAL A 159 0.87 -19.98 23.16
C VAL A 159 0.43 -19.66 24.59
N PRO A 160 0.93 -18.58 25.23
CA PRO A 160 0.47 -18.19 26.56
C PRO A 160 -1.06 -18.05 26.62
N GLY A 161 -1.68 -18.70 27.61
CA GLY A 161 -3.14 -18.73 27.75
C GLY A 161 -3.85 -19.82 26.92
N SER A 162 -3.11 -20.74 26.29
CA SER A 162 -3.70 -21.87 25.57
C SER A 162 -4.52 -22.79 26.48
N ILE A 163 -5.69 -23.21 26.02
CA ILE A 163 -6.57 -24.20 26.65
C ILE A 163 -6.49 -25.54 25.93
N ASN A 164 -6.73 -26.63 26.65
CA ASN A 164 -6.83 -27.95 26.06
C ASN A 164 -8.20 -28.13 25.39
N CYS A 165 -8.20 -28.21 24.05
CA CYS A 165 -9.42 -28.37 23.25
C CYS A 165 -9.72 -29.82 22.85
N ASN A 166 -9.08 -30.83 23.48
CA ASN A 166 -9.31 -32.26 23.22
C ASN A 166 -10.71 -32.78 23.62
N GLY A 167 -11.69 -31.88 23.79
CA GLY A 167 -13.03 -32.18 24.33
C GLY A 167 -14.13 -32.41 23.30
N GLY A 168 -13.86 -32.25 22.00
CA GLY A 168 -14.88 -32.31 20.95
C GLY A 168 -15.71 -31.03 20.84
#